data_AF-A0A2E8SQD0-F1
#
_entry.id   AF-A0A2E8SQD0-F1
#
_cell.length_a   1.000
_cell.length_b   1.000
_cell.length_c   1.000
_cell.angle_alpha   90.00
_cell.angle_beta   90.00
_cell.angle_gamma   90.00
#
_symmetry.space_group_name_H-M   'P 1'
#
loop_
_entity.id
_entity.type
_entity.pdbx_description
1 polymer ?
#
loop_
_entity_poly.entity_id
_entity_poly.type
_entity_poly.pdbx_seq_one_letter_code
_entity_poly.pdbx_strand_id
1 'polypeptide(L)'
;MNGDGTFFASDQEGHWIPKNRINLIKQDGFYGYMGSYVPGRDPEDYDPPVVWIHNSVDRSPAEQLWVTSDKWGPLKGTLINLSYGTGRLFTVPYEEVDGVPQGGVSRIPLGETPTGVMRGRFHPVDGQLYACGLFGWAGNKSRPGGFYRFRYTGKPLHVPVKYAASKKGVSLTFSEPLDKATATDAGSYAAEMCNYRRTRGYGSRDYKVSNPEQQGRDQIEISNATLSADGKTITLQMPDLQKCMTLRIRYNLKGAKGESVRSEINCTINVLK
;
A
#
# COMPACT_ATOMS: atom_id res chain seq x y z
N MET A 1 -10.44 14.12 -6.04
CA MET A 1 -11.38 13.51 -6.99
C MET A 1 -10.65 13.30 -8.29
N ASN A 2 -10.76 12.10 -8.84
CA ASN A 2 -10.28 11.74 -10.16
C ASN A 2 -11.22 12.34 -11.22
N GLY A 3 -10.79 12.34 -12.49
CA GLY A 3 -11.58 12.94 -13.58
C GLY A 3 -12.92 12.24 -13.86
N ASP A 4 -13.09 11.02 -13.37
CA ASP A 4 -14.29 10.18 -13.50
C ASP A 4 -15.24 10.27 -12.28
N GLY A 5 -14.97 11.17 -11.34
CA GLY A 5 -15.76 11.34 -10.12
C GLY A 5 -15.36 10.41 -8.96
N THR A 6 -14.48 9.42 -9.20
CA THR A 6 -13.97 8.55 -8.13
C THR A 6 -12.96 9.27 -7.25
N PHE A 7 -12.68 8.76 -6.05
CA PHE A 7 -11.59 9.29 -5.22
C PHE A 7 -11.07 8.26 -4.23
N PHE A 8 -9.85 8.45 -3.73
CA PHE A 8 -9.31 7.60 -2.68
C PHE A 8 -9.64 8.15 -1.30
N ALA A 9 -9.98 7.25 -0.39
CA ALA A 9 -10.15 7.56 1.02
C ALA A 9 -9.62 6.40 1.87
N SER A 10 -8.97 6.72 2.97
CA SER A 10 -8.56 5.72 3.95
C SER A 10 -9.50 5.65 5.15
N ASP A 11 -9.75 4.43 5.62
CA ASP A 11 -10.43 4.14 6.87
C ASP A 11 -9.45 3.57 7.89
N GLN A 12 -9.71 3.86 9.17
CA GLN A 12 -8.92 3.32 10.28
C GLN A 12 -9.53 2.01 10.81
N GLU A 13 -8.66 1.15 11.33
CA GLU A 13 -9.00 0.01 12.17
C GLU A 13 -9.94 0.45 13.29
N GLY A 14 -10.97 -0.34 13.54
CA GLY A 14 -11.95 -0.02 14.55
C GLY A 14 -13.06 -1.06 14.62
N HIS A 15 -14.22 -0.64 15.13
CA HIS A 15 -15.42 -1.47 15.11
C HIS A 15 -15.84 -1.75 13.67
N TRP A 16 -16.05 -3.03 13.34
CA TRP A 16 -16.39 -3.50 11.98
C TRP A 16 -15.32 -3.28 10.90
N ILE A 17 -14.20 -2.64 11.25
CA ILE A 17 -13.08 -2.38 10.33
C ILE A 17 -11.87 -3.17 10.84
N PRO A 18 -11.58 -4.36 10.27
CA PRO A 18 -10.58 -5.29 10.78
C PRO A 18 -9.16 -4.71 10.85
N LYS A 19 -8.80 -3.88 9.87
CA LYS A 19 -7.53 -3.17 9.73
C LYS A 19 -7.75 -1.86 8.98
N ASN A 20 -6.73 -0.99 9.03
CA ASN A 20 -6.70 0.19 8.18
C ASN A 20 -6.81 -0.22 6.71
N ARG A 21 -7.37 0.65 5.88
CA ARG A 21 -7.54 0.36 4.45
C ARG A 21 -7.53 1.63 3.61
N ILE A 22 -7.23 1.50 2.33
CA ILE A 22 -7.48 2.53 1.31
C ILE A 22 -8.56 2.00 0.37
N ASN A 23 -9.59 2.79 0.17
CA ASN A 23 -10.71 2.52 -0.72
C ASN A 23 -10.60 3.36 -1.98
N LEU A 24 -11.06 2.81 -3.11
CA LEU A 24 -11.45 3.61 -4.26
C LEU A 24 -12.96 3.85 -4.15
N ILE A 25 -13.31 5.08 -3.78
CA ILE A 25 -14.68 5.53 -3.58
C ILE A 25 -15.34 5.79 -4.93
N LYS A 26 -16.46 5.12 -5.16
CA LYS A 26 -17.35 5.23 -6.31
C LYS A 26 -18.73 5.65 -5.78
N GLN A 27 -19.52 6.28 -6.64
CA GLN A 27 -20.89 6.65 -6.29
C GLN A 27 -21.68 5.39 -5.86
N ASP A 28 -22.51 5.53 -4.83
CA ASP A 28 -23.40 4.48 -4.27
C ASP A 28 -22.67 3.26 -3.67
N GLY A 29 -21.34 3.30 -3.54
CA GLY A 29 -20.55 2.24 -2.93
C GLY A 29 -20.73 2.12 -1.41
N PHE A 30 -20.60 0.90 -0.90
CA PHE A 30 -20.63 0.58 0.52
C PHE A 30 -19.33 -0.08 0.97
N TYR A 31 -18.55 0.61 1.80
CA TYR A 31 -17.18 0.19 2.16
C TYR A 31 -17.09 -0.60 3.48
N GLY A 32 -18.22 -1.11 3.98
CA GLY A 32 -18.25 -2.12 5.05
C GLY A 32 -18.27 -1.58 6.49
N TYR A 33 -18.47 -0.28 6.71
CA TYR A 33 -18.70 0.24 8.07
C TYR A 33 -20.18 0.11 8.47
N MET A 34 -20.48 -0.81 9.37
CA MET A 34 -21.85 -1.12 9.79
C MET A 34 -22.51 -0.05 10.67
N GLY A 35 -21.74 0.92 11.18
CA GLY A 35 -22.28 2.10 11.85
C GLY A 35 -22.70 3.22 10.88
N SER A 36 -22.57 3.00 9.57
CA SER A 36 -23.02 3.96 8.56
C SER A 36 -24.54 4.09 8.55
N TYR A 37 -25.04 5.21 8.01
CA TYR A 37 -26.47 5.53 7.91
C TYR A 37 -27.19 4.71 6.80
N VAL A 38 -26.84 3.43 6.65
CA VAL A 38 -27.42 2.54 5.64
C VAL A 38 -27.94 1.27 6.33
N PRO A 39 -29.23 1.20 6.69
CA PRO A 39 -29.79 0.07 7.41
C PRO A 39 -29.82 -1.20 6.53
N GLY A 40 -29.71 -2.37 7.17
CA GLY A 40 -29.99 -3.66 6.53
C GLY A 40 -28.90 -4.20 5.59
N ARG A 41 -27.68 -3.66 5.62
CA ARG A 41 -26.54 -4.23 4.88
C ARG A 41 -26.02 -5.50 5.54
N ASP A 42 -25.57 -6.45 4.73
CA ASP A 42 -24.76 -7.59 5.18
C ASP A 42 -23.32 -7.08 5.44
N PRO A 43 -22.72 -7.34 6.62
CA PRO A 43 -21.33 -6.96 6.88
C PRO A 43 -20.31 -7.58 5.91
N GLU A 44 -20.65 -8.67 5.24
CA GLU A 44 -19.78 -9.33 4.25
C GLU A 44 -20.02 -8.86 2.81
N ASP A 45 -21.13 -8.16 2.52
CA ASP A 45 -21.41 -7.56 1.22
C ASP A 45 -20.95 -6.09 1.21
N TYR A 46 -19.71 -5.85 0.79
CA TYR A 46 -19.11 -4.52 0.72
C TYR A 46 -18.12 -4.42 -0.44
N ASP A 47 -17.93 -3.21 -0.95
CA ASP A 47 -16.91 -2.89 -1.92
C ASP A 47 -15.51 -3.09 -1.31
N PRO A 48 -14.70 -4.00 -1.88
CA PRO A 48 -13.40 -4.32 -1.33
C PRO A 48 -12.43 -3.14 -1.47
N PRO A 49 -11.46 -3.00 -0.54
CA PRO A 49 -10.49 -1.92 -0.64
C PRO A 49 -9.49 -2.19 -1.75
N VAL A 50 -8.83 -1.11 -2.19
CA VAL A 50 -7.59 -1.20 -2.96
C VAL A 50 -6.55 -1.99 -2.15
N VAL A 51 -6.41 -1.67 -0.87
CA VAL A 51 -5.44 -2.31 0.00
C VAL A 51 -5.86 -2.25 1.47
N TRP A 52 -5.72 -3.36 2.17
CA TRP A 52 -5.67 -3.43 3.63
C TRP A 52 -4.25 -3.18 4.13
N ILE A 53 -4.12 -2.35 5.16
CA ILE A 53 -2.85 -1.90 5.68
C ILE A 53 -2.71 -2.41 7.11
N HIS A 54 -1.78 -3.34 7.31
CA HIS A 54 -1.46 -3.84 8.63
C HIS A 54 -0.85 -2.72 9.50
N ASN A 55 -1.19 -2.70 10.80
CA ASN A 55 -0.78 -1.64 11.72
C ASN A 55 0.75 -1.51 11.91
N SER A 56 1.52 -2.57 11.63
CA SER A 56 2.98 -2.53 11.60
C SER A 56 3.56 -1.73 10.42
N VAL A 57 2.77 -1.54 9.35
CA VAL A 57 3.15 -0.77 8.15
C VAL A 57 2.78 0.69 8.36
N ASP A 58 1.48 0.93 8.56
CA ASP A 58 0.92 2.22 8.89
C ASP A 58 -0.33 2.03 9.75
N ARG A 59 -0.25 2.47 11.01
CA ARG A 59 -1.37 2.38 11.95
C ARG A 59 -2.38 3.51 11.79
N SER A 60 -2.08 4.55 11.03
CA SER A 60 -3.02 5.64 10.76
C SER A 60 -2.71 6.32 9.43
N PRO A 61 -3.07 5.69 8.29
CA PRO A 61 -3.10 6.35 6.99
C PRO A 61 -4.03 7.57 7.02
N ALA A 62 -3.72 8.60 6.24
CA ALA A 62 -4.41 9.88 6.32
C ALA A 62 -4.96 10.37 4.98
N GLU A 63 -4.12 10.88 4.08
CA GLU A 63 -4.58 11.45 2.81
C GLU A 63 -3.83 10.80 1.65
N GLN A 64 -4.58 10.42 0.62
CA GLN A 64 -4.04 9.93 -0.63
C GLN A 64 -4.03 11.06 -1.67
N LEU A 65 -2.91 11.23 -2.36
CA LEU A 65 -2.68 12.33 -3.30
C LEU A 65 -1.95 11.80 -4.54
N TRP A 66 -2.35 12.28 -5.71
CA TRP A 66 -1.58 12.04 -6.92
C TRP A 66 -0.35 12.95 -6.96
N VAL A 67 0.80 12.40 -7.34
CA VAL A 67 1.99 13.19 -7.64
C VAL A 67 1.79 13.89 -8.99
N THR A 68 1.57 15.20 -8.98
CA THR A 68 1.23 15.97 -10.19
C THR A 68 2.42 16.64 -10.87
N SER A 69 3.59 16.66 -10.24
CA SER A 69 4.75 17.46 -10.68
C SER A 69 5.86 16.60 -11.28
N ASP A 70 6.38 16.98 -12.45
CA ASP A 70 7.49 16.27 -13.10
C ASP A 70 8.80 16.37 -12.31
N LYS A 71 8.90 17.33 -11.39
CA LYS A 71 10.04 17.47 -10.47
C LYS A 71 10.15 16.31 -9.48
N TRP A 72 9.14 15.46 -9.38
CA TRP A 72 9.15 14.23 -8.59
C TRP A 72 9.67 13.01 -9.36
N GLY A 73 10.18 13.24 -10.58
CA GLY A 73 10.89 12.24 -11.36
C GLY A 73 10.07 10.96 -11.52
N PRO A 74 10.58 9.79 -11.08
CA PRO A 74 9.94 8.51 -11.33
C PRO A 74 8.64 8.30 -10.54
N LEU A 75 8.28 9.21 -9.63
CA LEU A 75 7.00 9.17 -8.91
C LEU A 75 5.89 9.98 -9.59
N LYS A 76 6.15 10.70 -10.68
CA LYS A 76 5.10 11.45 -11.40
C LYS A 76 3.97 10.51 -11.80
N GLY A 77 2.73 10.89 -11.46
CA GLY A 77 1.54 10.09 -11.75
C GLY A 77 1.28 8.95 -10.77
N THR A 78 2.15 8.73 -9.77
CA THR A 78 1.92 7.73 -8.72
C THR A 78 0.98 8.27 -7.65
N LEU A 79 0.10 7.42 -7.12
CA LEU A 79 -0.68 7.70 -5.93
C LEU A 79 0.21 7.54 -4.69
N ILE A 80 0.26 8.54 -3.82
CA ILE A 80 0.97 8.46 -2.54
C ILE A 80 0.01 8.57 -1.37
N ASN A 81 0.35 7.96 -0.24
CA ASN A 81 -0.38 8.05 1.02
C ASN A 81 0.46 8.75 2.09
N LEU A 82 -0.13 9.75 2.74
CA LEU A 82 0.42 10.40 3.93
C LEU A 82 0.00 9.62 5.18
N SER A 83 0.89 9.53 6.17
CA SER A 83 0.61 8.83 7.42
C SER A 83 0.60 9.78 8.61
N TYR A 84 -0.55 9.87 9.28
CA TYR A 84 -0.63 10.44 10.62
C TYR A 84 0.09 9.54 11.62
N GLY A 85 -0.04 8.22 11.48
CA GLY A 85 0.44 7.26 12.47
C GLY A 85 1.96 7.17 12.60
N THR A 86 2.69 7.49 11.53
CA THR A 86 4.15 7.32 11.44
C THR A 86 4.90 8.55 10.91
N GLY A 87 4.22 9.54 10.33
CA GLY A 87 4.89 10.67 9.68
C GLY A 87 5.71 10.25 8.44
N ARG A 88 5.34 9.14 7.80
CA ARG A 88 5.96 8.62 6.57
C ARG A 88 5.06 8.87 5.36
N LEU A 89 5.66 8.72 4.17
CA LEU A 89 4.97 8.67 2.89
C LEU A 89 5.09 7.25 2.30
N PHE A 90 4.06 6.82 1.60
CA PHE A 90 3.98 5.52 0.94
C PHE A 90 3.57 5.68 -0.52
N THR A 91 4.08 4.85 -1.42
CA THR A 91 3.44 4.65 -2.74
C THR A 91 2.25 3.71 -2.59
N VAL A 92 1.24 3.91 -3.43
CA VAL A 92 0.03 3.08 -3.49
C VAL A 92 -0.15 2.54 -4.92
N PRO A 93 0.72 1.62 -5.38
CA PRO A 93 0.52 0.99 -6.68
C PRO A 93 -0.76 0.13 -6.66
N TYR A 94 -1.59 0.26 -7.68
CA TYR A 94 -2.82 -0.52 -7.79
C TYR A 94 -3.21 -0.80 -9.24
N GLU A 95 -4.13 -1.73 -9.42
CA GLU A 95 -4.81 -2.06 -10.66
C GLU A 95 -6.33 -2.18 -10.39
N GLU A 96 -7.12 -2.17 -11.46
CA GLU A 96 -8.53 -2.60 -11.42
C GLU A 96 -8.69 -3.82 -12.32
N VAL A 97 -9.17 -4.93 -11.76
CA VAL A 97 -9.44 -6.17 -12.47
C VAL A 97 -10.95 -6.39 -12.46
N ASP A 98 -11.58 -6.36 -13.64
CA ASP A 98 -13.05 -6.40 -13.80
C ASP A 98 -13.79 -5.37 -12.94
N GLY A 99 -13.23 -4.16 -12.84
CA GLY A 99 -13.83 -3.07 -12.04
C GLY A 99 -13.62 -3.20 -10.52
N VAL A 100 -12.94 -4.25 -10.06
CA VAL A 100 -12.56 -4.45 -8.66
C VAL A 100 -11.12 -3.94 -8.44
N PRO A 101 -10.92 -2.93 -7.58
CA PRO A 101 -9.58 -2.43 -7.30
C PRO A 101 -8.79 -3.41 -6.43
N GLN A 102 -7.47 -3.48 -6.65
CA GLN A 102 -6.53 -4.17 -5.76
C GLN A 102 -5.12 -3.59 -5.94
N GLY A 103 -4.32 -3.61 -4.89
CA GLY A 103 -3.05 -2.91 -4.89
C GLY A 103 -2.22 -3.16 -3.65
N GLY A 104 -1.26 -2.29 -3.40
CA GLY A 104 -0.41 -2.37 -2.23
C GLY A 104 0.06 -1.03 -1.70
N VAL A 105 0.77 -1.08 -0.58
CA VAL A 105 1.48 0.06 0.01
C VAL A 105 2.94 -0.29 0.22
N SER A 106 3.84 0.60 -0.23
CA SER A 106 5.28 0.49 0.02
C SER A 106 5.83 1.81 0.52
N ARG A 107 6.74 1.74 1.51
CA ARG A 107 7.32 2.93 2.13
C ARG A 107 8.25 3.63 1.14
N ILE A 108 8.07 4.95 0.97
CA ILE A 108 9.07 5.78 0.29
C ILE A 108 10.30 5.90 1.22
N PRO A 109 11.55 5.68 0.74
CA PRO A 109 12.77 5.65 1.55
C PRO A 109 13.18 7.05 2.02
N LEU A 110 12.33 7.64 2.86
CA LEU A 110 12.49 8.93 3.48
C LEU A 110 12.39 8.78 5.01
N GLY A 111 13.08 9.67 5.71
CA GLY A 111 12.94 9.83 7.16
C GLY A 111 11.51 10.19 7.55
N GLU A 112 11.19 9.98 8.83
CA GLU A 112 9.89 10.33 9.37
C GLU A 112 9.83 11.81 9.76
N THR A 113 8.67 12.43 9.60
CA THR A 113 8.44 13.74 10.18
C THR A 113 8.31 13.66 11.71
N PRO A 114 8.62 14.77 12.43
CA PRO A 114 8.39 14.89 13.87
C PRO A 114 6.91 14.84 14.32
N THR A 115 5.95 15.05 13.42
CA THR A 115 4.50 14.87 13.65
C THR A 115 3.92 13.79 12.75
N GLY A 116 2.67 13.40 13.02
CA GLY A 116 1.86 12.76 11.98
C GLY A 116 1.57 13.76 10.87
N VAL A 117 1.46 13.31 9.62
CA VAL A 117 1.16 14.17 8.46
C VAL A 117 -0.20 13.79 7.90
N MET A 118 -1.10 14.75 7.79
CA MET A 118 -2.51 14.47 7.48
C MET A 118 -3.03 15.11 6.22
N ARG A 119 -2.50 16.28 5.82
CA ARG A 119 -2.96 16.99 4.64
C ARG A 119 -1.79 17.54 3.86
N GLY A 120 -1.76 17.34 2.56
CA GLY A 120 -0.71 17.83 1.68
C GLY A 120 -1.23 18.36 0.35
N ARG A 121 -0.51 19.31 -0.24
CA ARG A 121 -0.80 19.85 -1.56
C ARG A 121 0.49 20.01 -2.34
N PHE A 122 0.45 19.65 -3.63
CA PHE A 122 1.50 20.02 -4.56
C PHE A 122 1.36 21.50 -4.90
N HIS A 123 2.42 22.27 -4.67
CA HIS A 123 2.41 23.70 -4.92
C HIS A 123 2.49 23.97 -6.45
N PRO A 124 1.62 24.83 -7.02
CA PRO A 124 1.50 24.98 -8.47
C PRO A 124 2.74 25.58 -9.15
N VAL A 125 3.52 26.40 -8.43
CA VAL A 125 4.74 27.04 -8.96
C VAL A 125 5.98 26.16 -8.81
N ASP A 126 6.37 25.80 -7.57
CA ASP A 126 7.60 25.06 -7.34
C ASP A 126 7.46 23.53 -7.53
N GLY A 127 6.24 23.01 -7.64
CA GLY A 127 5.93 21.60 -7.87
C GLY A 127 6.29 20.67 -6.71
N GLN A 128 6.50 21.18 -5.51
CA GLN A 128 6.84 20.38 -4.32
C GLN A 128 5.60 20.09 -3.47
N LEU A 129 5.66 19.01 -2.69
CA LEU A 129 4.58 18.66 -1.77
C LEU A 129 4.79 19.40 -0.46
N TYR A 130 3.84 20.27 -0.10
CA TYR A 130 3.76 20.87 1.21
C TYR A 130 2.71 20.15 2.03
N ALA A 131 3.01 19.80 3.27
CA ALA A 131 2.08 19.07 4.12
C ALA A 131 2.09 19.57 5.56
N CYS A 132 0.91 19.56 6.16
CA CYS A 132 0.68 19.91 7.55
C CYS A 132 0.42 18.66 8.39
N GLY A 133 0.83 18.76 9.65
CA GLY A 133 0.79 17.68 10.59
C GLY A 133 0.66 18.16 12.03
N LEU A 134 0.22 17.28 12.91
CA LEU A 134 0.12 17.49 14.35
C LEU A 134 0.27 16.17 15.08
N PHE A 135 0.36 16.25 16.41
CA PHE A 135 0.16 15.14 17.30
C PHE A 135 -0.95 15.51 18.29
N GLY A 136 -2.05 14.74 18.30
CA GLY A 136 -3.22 15.04 19.13
C GLY A 136 -4.00 13.81 19.60
N TRP A 137 -3.68 12.64 19.08
CA TRP A 137 -4.24 11.34 19.45
C TRP A 137 -3.13 10.30 19.56
N ALA A 138 -3.45 9.03 19.81
CA ALA A 138 -2.48 7.94 19.81
C ALA A 138 -1.53 8.00 18.59
N GLY A 139 -0.22 8.08 18.84
CA GLY A 139 0.83 8.30 17.85
C GLY A 139 2.22 8.15 18.48
N ASN A 140 3.29 8.14 17.67
CA ASN A 140 4.70 7.97 18.10
C ASN A 140 5.44 9.29 17.94
N LYS A 141 4.69 10.38 17.89
CA LYS A 141 5.14 11.72 17.55
C LYS A 141 4.91 12.60 18.76
N SER A 142 5.73 13.62 18.92
CA SER A 142 5.76 14.42 20.15
C SER A 142 5.68 15.92 19.90
N ARG A 143 5.77 16.35 18.64
CA ARG A 143 5.63 17.77 18.28
C ARG A 143 4.14 18.12 18.12
N PRO A 144 3.68 19.27 18.63
CA PRO A 144 2.26 19.64 18.62
C PRO A 144 1.76 19.98 17.21
N GLY A 145 2.64 20.41 16.31
CA GLY A 145 2.31 20.81 14.95
C GLY A 145 3.55 20.83 14.07
N GLY A 146 3.36 20.73 12.77
CA GLY A 146 4.43 20.72 11.78
C GLY A 146 3.94 21.14 10.39
N PHE A 147 4.78 21.92 9.71
CA PHE A 147 4.64 22.25 8.30
C PHE A 147 5.90 21.79 7.57
N TYR A 148 5.73 20.93 6.58
CA TYR A 148 6.83 20.26 5.90
C TYR A 148 6.78 20.50 4.40
N ARG A 149 7.96 20.61 3.80
CA ARG A 149 8.14 20.54 2.35
C ARG A 149 8.89 19.26 2.01
N PHE A 150 8.26 18.39 1.26
CA PHE A 150 8.87 17.21 0.66
C PHE A 150 9.31 17.53 -0.76
N ARG A 151 10.51 17.07 -1.14
CA ARG A 151 11.04 17.20 -2.50
C ARG A 151 11.81 15.97 -2.91
N TYR A 152 11.67 15.59 -4.17
CA TYR A 152 12.58 14.62 -4.77
C TYR A 152 13.97 15.25 -4.93
N THR A 153 15.02 14.48 -4.65
CA THR A 153 16.41 14.98 -4.64
C THR A 153 17.23 14.50 -5.84
N GLY A 154 16.62 13.75 -6.76
CA GLY A 154 17.33 13.09 -7.87
C GLY A 154 18.00 11.77 -7.50
N LYS A 155 17.97 11.38 -6.22
CA LYS A 155 18.50 10.08 -5.76
C LYS A 155 17.53 8.95 -6.09
N PRO A 156 18.00 7.76 -6.51
CA PRO A 156 17.12 6.61 -6.76
C PRO A 156 16.28 6.23 -5.55
N LEU A 157 15.03 5.82 -5.78
CA LEU A 157 14.10 5.42 -4.74
C LEU A 157 13.90 3.90 -4.66
N HIS A 158 13.94 3.22 -5.81
CA HIS A 158 13.65 1.79 -5.96
C HIS A 158 12.39 1.34 -5.21
N VAL A 159 11.30 2.07 -5.41
CA VAL A 159 10.00 1.77 -4.81
C VAL A 159 9.03 1.19 -5.85
N PRO A 160 8.14 0.27 -5.47
CA PRO A 160 7.05 -0.17 -6.33
C PRO A 160 6.12 1.00 -6.69
N VAL A 161 5.87 1.17 -7.99
CA VAL A 161 4.97 2.19 -8.57
C VAL A 161 3.84 1.58 -9.41
N LYS A 162 3.94 0.30 -9.79
CA LYS A 162 2.82 -0.48 -10.33
C LYS A 162 2.77 -1.86 -9.69
N TYR A 163 1.56 -2.41 -9.65
CA TYR A 163 1.23 -3.69 -9.07
C TYR A 163 0.27 -4.41 -10.00
N ALA A 164 0.47 -5.72 -10.18
CA ALA A 164 -0.51 -6.59 -10.79
C ALA A 164 -0.45 -7.99 -10.16
N ALA A 165 -1.59 -8.66 -10.03
CA ALA A 165 -1.66 -10.05 -9.57
C ALA A 165 -2.43 -10.94 -10.55
N SER A 166 -2.00 -12.20 -10.60
CA SER A 166 -2.59 -13.25 -11.44
C SER A 166 -2.52 -14.58 -10.69
N LYS A 167 -3.19 -15.61 -11.22
CA LYS A 167 -3.07 -16.98 -10.70
C LYS A 167 -1.64 -17.53 -10.68
N LYS A 168 -0.73 -16.94 -11.47
CA LYS A 168 0.68 -17.34 -11.50
C LYS A 168 1.52 -16.65 -10.42
N GLY A 169 1.05 -15.53 -9.86
CA GLY A 169 1.80 -14.74 -8.89
C GLY A 169 1.62 -13.24 -9.08
N VAL A 170 2.62 -12.46 -8.63
CA VAL A 170 2.57 -11.00 -8.55
C VAL A 170 3.65 -10.34 -9.40
N SER A 171 3.29 -9.27 -10.10
CA SER A 171 4.21 -8.38 -10.81
C SER A 171 4.34 -7.04 -10.09
N LEU A 172 5.57 -6.59 -9.87
CA LEU A 172 5.90 -5.31 -9.25
C LEU A 172 6.78 -4.50 -10.19
N THR A 173 6.33 -3.33 -10.63
CA THR A 173 7.18 -2.40 -11.38
C THR A 173 7.78 -1.38 -10.44
N PHE A 174 9.09 -1.27 -10.43
CA PHE A 174 9.88 -0.34 -9.62
C PHE A 174 10.14 0.98 -10.36
N SER A 175 10.34 2.05 -9.59
CA SER A 175 10.62 3.41 -10.09
C SER A 175 11.87 3.49 -10.97
N GLU A 176 12.89 2.68 -10.69
CA GLU A 176 14.17 2.62 -11.41
C GLU A 176 14.59 1.16 -11.67
N PRO A 177 15.47 0.91 -12.67
CA PRO A 177 15.97 -0.43 -12.96
C PRO A 177 16.72 -1.05 -11.79
N LEU A 178 16.58 -2.37 -11.67
CA LEU A 178 17.18 -3.21 -10.64
C LEU A 178 18.36 -4.01 -11.21
N ASP A 179 19.23 -4.46 -10.31
CA ASP A 179 20.27 -5.42 -10.63
C ASP A 179 19.65 -6.78 -10.95
N LYS A 180 20.04 -7.36 -12.10
CA LYS A 180 19.46 -8.60 -12.59
C LYS A 180 19.71 -9.77 -11.63
N ALA A 181 20.92 -9.88 -11.07
CA ALA A 181 21.30 -11.03 -10.27
C ALA A 181 20.43 -11.15 -9.01
N THR A 182 20.29 -10.07 -8.25
CA THR A 182 19.42 -10.04 -7.07
C THR A 182 17.94 -10.06 -7.42
N ALA A 183 17.52 -9.41 -8.53
CA ALA A 183 16.12 -9.37 -8.91
C ALA A 183 15.56 -10.73 -9.37
N THR A 184 16.38 -11.59 -10.00
CA THR A 184 15.96 -12.93 -10.46
C THR A 184 16.27 -14.05 -9.47
N ASP A 185 16.86 -13.73 -8.32
CA ASP A 185 17.08 -14.69 -7.24
C ASP A 185 15.82 -14.78 -6.37
N ALA A 186 15.13 -15.92 -6.41
CA ALA A 186 13.97 -16.17 -5.56
C ALA A 186 14.28 -16.03 -4.06
N GLY A 187 15.52 -16.35 -3.64
CA GLY A 187 15.99 -16.21 -2.26
C GLY A 187 16.11 -14.76 -1.77
N SER A 188 16.03 -13.79 -2.68
CA SER A 188 16.01 -12.36 -2.35
C SER A 188 14.63 -11.87 -1.88
N TYR A 189 13.63 -12.76 -1.84
CA TYR A 189 12.26 -12.44 -1.47
C TYR A 189 11.73 -13.37 -0.37
N ALA A 190 10.79 -12.85 0.42
CA ALA A 190 9.99 -13.65 1.35
C ALA A 190 8.55 -13.15 1.35
N ALA A 191 7.58 -14.06 1.28
CA ALA A 191 6.17 -13.71 1.24
C ALA A 191 5.34 -14.43 2.30
N GLU A 192 4.35 -13.72 2.84
CA GLU A 192 3.36 -14.27 3.75
C GLU A 192 1.99 -13.66 3.46
N MET A 193 0.92 -14.44 3.65
CA MET A 193 -0.45 -13.95 3.49
C MET A 193 -1.33 -14.25 4.69
N CYS A 194 -2.33 -13.40 4.91
CA CYS A 194 -3.36 -13.61 5.93
C CYS A 194 -4.67 -12.91 5.56
N ASN A 195 -5.71 -13.30 6.28
CA ASN A 195 -7.02 -12.66 6.29
C ASN A 195 -7.35 -12.12 7.68
N TYR A 196 -8.37 -11.29 7.73
CA TYR A 196 -8.91 -10.71 8.95
C TYR A 196 -10.38 -11.08 9.09
N ARG A 197 -10.84 -11.10 10.34
CA ARG A 197 -12.26 -11.26 10.66
C ARG A 197 -12.90 -9.90 10.87
N ARG A 198 -14.01 -9.66 10.15
CA ARG A 198 -14.89 -8.54 10.42
C ARG A 198 -15.84 -8.90 11.55
N THR A 199 -15.80 -8.10 12.61
CA THR A 199 -16.65 -8.28 13.78
C THR A 199 -17.05 -6.92 14.33
N ARG A 200 -18.04 -6.88 15.22
CA ARG A 200 -18.35 -5.66 15.99
C ARG A 200 -17.18 -5.23 16.90
N GLY A 201 -16.27 -6.14 17.23
CA GLY A 201 -15.08 -5.85 18.03
C GLY A 201 -14.13 -4.86 17.33
N TYR A 202 -13.20 -4.29 18.10
CA TYR A 202 -12.19 -3.38 17.57
C TYR A 202 -11.08 -4.18 16.87
N GLY A 203 -10.91 -3.96 15.57
CA GLY A 203 -9.85 -4.55 14.78
C GLY A 203 -9.91 -6.07 14.67
N SER A 204 -8.80 -6.68 14.26
CA SER A 204 -8.71 -8.12 14.06
C SER A 204 -7.31 -8.69 14.28
N ARG A 205 -7.24 -9.97 14.62
CA ARG A 205 -6.00 -10.75 14.56
C ARG A 205 -5.77 -11.22 13.12
N ASP A 206 -4.56 -11.67 12.86
CA ASP A 206 -4.23 -12.32 11.60
C ASP A 206 -4.71 -13.76 11.66
N TYR A 207 -5.43 -14.20 10.61
CA TYR A 207 -5.86 -15.57 10.43
C TYR A 207 -5.27 -16.13 9.15
N LYS A 208 -4.90 -17.41 9.18
CA LYS A 208 -4.40 -18.09 7.99
C LYS A 208 -5.48 -18.08 6.91
N VAL A 209 -5.06 -17.88 5.67
CA VAL A 209 -5.91 -18.04 4.49
C VAL A 209 -6.24 -19.52 4.30
N SER A 210 -5.26 -20.41 4.53
CA SER A 210 -5.41 -21.87 4.42
C SER A 210 -6.32 -22.49 5.48
N ASN A 211 -6.44 -21.84 6.65
CA ASN A 211 -7.31 -22.27 7.74
C ASN A 211 -7.85 -21.05 8.50
N PRO A 212 -9.04 -20.54 8.13
CA PRO A 212 -9.63 -19.33 8.71
C PRO A 212 -9.87 -19.39 10.23
N GLU A 213 -9.89 -20.59 10.82
CA GLU A 213 -10.03 -20.81 12.28
C GLU A 213 -8.71 -20.70 13.05
N GLN A 214 -7.57 -20.72 12.34
CA GLN A 214 -6.26 -20.64 12.95
C GLN A 214 -5.68 -19.23 12.85
N GLN A 215 -5.32 -18.65 14.00
CA GLN A 215 -4.55 -17.40 14.03
C GLN A 215 -3.15 -17.63 13.43
N GLY A 216 -2.70 -16.71 12.60
CA GLY A 216 -1.38 -16.75 11.97
C GLY A 216 -1.37 -16.21 10.55
N ARG A 217 -0.25 -16.45 9.88
CA ARG A 217 -0.02 -16.13 8.46
C ARG A 217 0.49 -17.38 7.76
N ASP A 218 0.06 -17.59 6.52
CA ASP A 218 0.63 -18.62 5.66
C ASP A 218 1.92 -18.10 5.03
N GLN A 219 2.99 -18.88 5.07
CA GLN A 219 4.18 -18.58 4.28
C GLN A 219 3.90 -18.96 2.83
N ILE A 220 4.33 -18.11 1.89
CA ILE A 220 4.11 -18.32 0.46
C ILE A 220 5.45 -18.52 -0.23
N GLU A 221 5.57 -19.66 -0.89
CA GLU A 221 6.74 -19.96 -1.71
C GLU A 221 6.78 -19.03 -2.92
N ILE A 222 7.98 -18.50 -3.19
CA ILE A 222 8.30 -17.82 -4.44
C ILE A 222 9.18 -18.79 -5.21
N SER A 223 8.59 -19.52 -6.15
CA SER A 223 9.28 -20.59 -6.87
C SER A 223 10.23 -20.06 -7.96
N ASN A 224 9.97 -18.84 -8.45
CA ASN A 224 10.78 -18.20 -9.47
C ASN A 224 10.60 -16.67 -9.45
N ALA A 225 11.63 -15.94 -9.87
CA ALA A 225 11.59 -14.50 -10.07
C ALA A 225 12.18 -14.15 -11.45
N THR A 226 11.44 -13.37 -12.23
CA THR A 226 11.89 -12.92 -13.56
C THR A 226 11.89 -11.41 -13.62
N LEU A 227 12.82 -10.84 -14.40
CA LEU A 227 12.96 -9.41 -14.59
C LEU A 227 12.67 -9.03 -16.03
N SER A 228 11.87 -8.00 -16.25
CA SER A 228 11.59 -7.45 -17.57
C SER A 228 12.84 -6.90 -18.24
N ALA A 229 12.79 -6.75 -19.57
CA ALA A 229 13.92 -6.28 -20.37
C ALA A 229 14.41 -4.87 -20.00
N ASP A 230 13.50 -4.00 -19.53
CA ASP A 230 13.83 -2.65 -19.04
C ASP A 230 14.40 -2.63 -17.61
N GLY A 231 14.48 -3.80 -16.98
CA GLY A 231 15.02 -3.98 -15.63
C GLY A 231 14.11 -3.47 -14.51
N LYS A 232 12.85 -3.12 -14.77
CA LYS A 232 11.98 -2.47 -13.78
C LYS A 232 10.89 -3.34 -13.21
N THR A 233 10.41 -4.34 -13.94
CA THR A 233 9.29 -5.17 -13.52
C THR A 233 9.77 -6.54 -13.12
N ILE A 234 9.58 -6.88 -11.84
CA ILE A 234 9.80 -8.22 -11.33
C ILE A 234 8.47 -8.96 -11.38
N THR A 235 8.47 -10.17 -11.93
CA THR A 235 7.35 -11.10 -11.85
C THR A 235 7.76 -12.28 -10.96
N LEU A 236 7.10 -12.38 -9.82
CA LEU A 236 7.27 -13.43 -8.82
C LEU A 236 6.24 -14.54 -9.08
N GLN A 237 6.70 -15.77 -9.28
CA GLN A 237 5.82 -16.93 -9.40
C GLN A 237 5.51 -17.48 -8.01
N MET A 238 4.22 -17.62 -7.71
CA MET A 238 3.73 -17.96 -6.37
C MET A 238 2.62 -19.02 -6.52
N PRO A 239 2.98 -20.33 -6.58
CA PRO A 239 2.03 -21.40 -6.93
C PRO A 239 0.83 -21.50 -5.98
N ASP A 240 1.04 -21.24 -4.69
CA ASP A 240 0.01 -21.34 -3.65
C ASP A 240 -0.70 -20.02 -3.36
N LEU A 241 -0.56 -19.04 -4.27
CA LEU A 241 -1.17 -17.72 -4.09
C LEU A 241 -2.70 -17.81 -4.13
N GLN A 242 -3.32 -17.23 -3.10
CA GLN A 242 -4.77 -17.15 -2.98
C GLN A 242 -5.22 -15.70 -2.83
N LYS A 243 -6.52 -15.47 -3.03
CA LYS A 243 -7.15 -14.20 -2.64
C LYS A 243 -6.92 -13.99 -1.14
N CYS A 244 -6.49 -12.81 -0.77
CA CYS A 244 -6.18 -12.49 0.61
C CYS A 244 -6.30 -10.99 0.88
N MET A 245 -6.66 -10.66 2.11
CA MET A 245 -6.70 -9.28 2.58
C MET A 245 -5.29 -8.71 2.67
N THR A 246 -4.29 -9.51 3.05
CA THR A 246 -2.89 -9.08 3.06
C THR A 246 -1.99 -10.14 2.48
N LEU A 247 -1.21 -9.74 1.48
CA LEU A 247 0.00 -10.40 0.99
C LEU A 247 1.18 -9.45 1.26
N ARG A 248 2.08 -9.84 2.15
CA ARG A 248 3.30 -9.08 2.45
C ARG A 248 4.48 -9.72 1.73
N ILE A 249 5.12 -8.95 0.85
CA ILE A 249 6.34 -9.35 0.13
C ILE A 249 7.48 -8.49 0.66
N ARG A 250 8.44 -9.12 1.34
CA ARG A 250 9.72 -8.52 1.73
C ARG A 250 10.76 -8.82 0.66
N TYR A 251 11.65 -7.88 0.42
CA TYR A 251 12.70 -8.04 -0.57
C TYR A 251 14.02 -7.40 -0.12
N ASN A 252 15.12 -8.00 -0.55
CA ASN A 252 16.48 -7.53 -0.37
C ASN A 252 17.21 -7.55 -1.72
N LEU A 253 17.13 -6.44 -2.44
CA LEU A 253 17.57 -6.32 -3.83
C LEU A 253 18.71 -5.30 -3.95
N LYS A 254 19.25 -5.18 -5.16
CA LYS A 254 20.10 -4.06 -5.55
C LYS A 254 19.47 -3.27 -6.70
N GLY A 255 19.69 -1.96 -6.71
CA GLY A 255 19.50 -1.14 -7.90
C GLY A 255 20.51 -1.51 -8.99
N ALA A 256 20.22 -1.18 -10.25
CA ALA A 256 21.14 -1.48 -11.36
C ALA A 256 22.54 -0.83 -11.22
N LYS A 257 22.69 0.16 -10.33
CA LYS A 257 23.97 0.81 -9.99
C LYS A 257 24.54 0.36 -8.64
N GLY A 258 23.97 -0.67 -8.03
CA GLY A 258 24.47 -1.33 -6.83
C GLY A 258 23.90 -0.82 -5.50
N GLU A 259 22.96 0.12 -5.50
CA GLU A 259 22.31 0.62 -4.29
C GLU A 259 21.53 -0.49 -3.59
N SER A 260 21.69 -0.64 -2.27
CA SER A 260 20.92 -1.62 -1.51
C SER A 260 19.46 -1.22 -1.39
N VAL A 261 18.55 -2.13 -1.72
CA VAL A 261 17.10 -1.94 -1.69
C VAL A 261 16.47 -2.99 -0.78
N ARG A 262 16.33 -2.65 0.51
CA ARG A 262 15.67 -3.51 1.51
C ARG A 262 14.38 -2.88 1.98
N SER A 263 13.26 -3.46 1.60
CA SER A 263 11.94 -2.93 1.95
C SER A 263 10.88 -4.04 1.85
N GLU A 264 9.63 -3.63 1.89
CA GLU A 264 8.48 -4.48 1.69
C GLU A 264 7.35 -3.74 0.98
N ILE A 265 6.42 -4.52 0.43
CA ILE A 265 5.11 -4.08 -0.01
C ILE A 265 4.05 -4.97 0.65
N ASN A 266 2.99 -4.35 1.16
CA ASN A 266 1.81 -5.06 1.66
C ASN A 266 0.68 -4.84 0.67
N CYS A 267 0.14 -5.92 0.12
CA CYS A 267 -0.83 -5.90 -0.97
C CYS A 267 -2.14 -6.55 -0.54
N THR A 268 -3.21 -6.28 -1.26
CA THR A 268 -4.48 -7.01 -1.19
C THR A 268 -4.77 -7.65 -2.53
N ILE A 269 -5.33 -8.85 -2.52
CA ILE A 269 -5.73 -9.57 -3.71
C ILE A 269 -7.22 -9.90 -3.59
N ASN A 270 -8.03 -9.11 -4.29
CA ASN A 270 -9.49 -9.30 -4.34
C ASN A 270 -9.88 -10.24 -5.49
N VAL A 271 -9.11 -10.21 -6.59
CA VAL A 271 -9.32 -10.98 -7.82
C VAL A 271 -8.01 -11.65 -8.25
N LEU A 272 -8.09 -12.94 -8.60
CA LEU A 272 -7.01 -13.70 -9.23
C LEU A 272 -7.49 -14.21 -10.57
N LYS A 273 -6.85 -13.76 -11.65
CA LYS A 273 -7.10 -14.23 -13.02
C LYS A 273 -5.92 -15.00 -13.58
#